data_AF-A0A7S1EVB5-F1
#
_entry.id   AF-A0A7S1EVB5-F1
#
_cell.length_a   1.000
_cell.length_b   1.000
_cell.length_c   1.000
_cell.angle_alpha   90.00
_cell.angle_beta   90.00
_cell.angle_gamma   90.00
#
_symmetry.space_group_name_H-M   'P 1'
#
loop_
_entity.id
_entity.type
_entity.pdbx_description
1 polymer ?
#
loop_
_entity_poly.entity_id
_entity_poly.type
_entity_poly.pdbx_seq_one_letter_code
_entity_poly.pdbx_strand_id
1 'polypeptide(L)'
;RESCGPSGLGRCGVVVIDEAHERSVHTDVILGLAKSTLESTASAHQEFRVVVMSATLNAAPFVDFFGGPAKVRLLNIPGRQHPVNIYFSPAPEPDILEAALIAVFQIHVRRPPGDILVFLPGQEDINSLDRLLEERRELLSSWRRDTPERHVLAGASNGLAALTDGVQEDRPAGEVDDLVVRSIFAALPFDQQELVFQAAPPGCRKVVLATNIAETSITIPGIRYVVDSGLVKLKICHPQTGVDVLKLVETSRASADQRGGRAGREAPGE
;
A
#
# COMPACT_ATOMS: atom_id res chain seq x y z
N ARG A 1 -8.34 -26.30 0.27
CA ARG A 1 -7.86 -27.64 0.70
C ARG A 1 -8.90 -28.36 1.55
N GLU A 2 -9.57 -27.70 2.50
CA GLU A 2 -10.72 -28.30 3.23
C GLU A 2 -12.04 -28.28 2.43
N SER A 3 -12.17 -27.36 1.48
CA SER A 3 -13.39 -27.09 0.70
C SER A 3 -13.46 -27.80 -0.67
N CYS A 4 -12.83 -28.97 -0.81
CA CYS A 4 -12.91 -29.78 -2.04
C CYS A 4 -14.30 -30.43 -2.20
N GLY A 5 -15.32 -29.60 -2.45
CA GLY A 5 -16.69 -29.98 -2.76
C GLY A 5 -17.74 -29.20 -1.93
N PRO A 6 -18.99 -29.10 -2.43
CA PRO A 6 -20.11 -28.52 -1.69
C PRO A 6 -20.38 -29.25 -0.35
N SER A 7 -20.03 -30.53 -0.27
CA SER A 7 -20.08 -31.35 0.95
C SER A 7 -19.06 -30.93 2.01
N GLY A 8 -17.96 -30.27 1.64
CA GLY A 8 -16.96 -29.75 2.57
C GLY A 8 -17.41 -28.46 3.25
N LEU A 9 -17.89 -27.50 2.46
CA LEU A 9 -18.42 -26.23 2.98
C LEU A 9 -19.72 -26.40 3.77
N GLY A 10 -20.54 -27.40 3.42
CA GLY A 10 -21.75 -27.75 4.15
C GLY A 10 -21.51 -28.24 5.59
N ARG A 11 -20.27 -28.46 6.02
CA ARG A 11 -19.95 -28.72 7.44
C ARG A 11 -19.83 -27.44 8.26
N CYS A 12 -19.59 -26.30 7.62
CA CYS A 12 -19.50 -25.00 8.26
C CYS A 12 -20.89 -24.35 8.27
N GLY A 13 -21.36 -23.85 9.41
CA GLY A 13 -22.62 -23.07 9.45
C GLY A 13 -22.49 -21.67 8.82
N VAL A 14 -21.27 -21.12 8.85
CA VAL A 14 -20.96 -19.79 8.31
C VAL A 14 -19.61 -19.82 7.59
N VAL A 15 -19.52 -19.16 6.44
CA VAL A 15 -18.28 -18.92 5.71
C VAL A 15 -18.06 -17.42 5.58
N VAL A 16 -16.88 -16.94 5.97
CA VAL A 16 -16.46 -15.55 5.81
C VAL A 16 -15.38 -15.51 4.73
N ILE A 17 -15.61 -14.70 3.70
CA ILE A 17 -14.68 -14.47 2.59
C ILE A 17 -14.19 -13.04 2.71
N ASP A 18 -12.94 -12.87 3.12
CA ASP A 18 -12.31 -11.56 3.29
C ASP A 18 -11.59 -11.08 2.03
N GLU A 19 -11.36 -9.78 1.93
CA GLU A 19 -10.66 -9.12 0.83
C GLU A 19 -11.16 -9.51 -0.57
N ALA A 20 -12.48 -9.65 -0.72
CA ALA A 20 -13.09 -10.13 -1.95
C ALA A 20 -12.83 -9.23 -3.17
N HIS A 21 -12.43 -7.98 -2.93
CA HIS A 21 -12.06 -7.03 -3.98
C HIS A 21 -10.75 -7.35 -4.70
N GLU A 22 -9.86 -8.17 -4.11
CA GLU A 22 -8.63 -8.59 -4.79
C GLU A 22 -8.89 -9.54 -5.98
N ARG A 23 -10.10 -10.13 -6.04
CA ARG A 23 -10.56 -11.01 -7.14
C ARG A 23 -9.54 -12.09 -7.52
N SER A 24 -8.88 -12.66 -6.51
CA SER A 24 -7.98 -13.79 -6.72
C SER A 24 -8.76 -14.99 -7.27
N VAL A 25 -8.11 -15.84 -8.06
CA VAL A 25 -8.72 -17.08 -8.59
C VAL A 25 -9.28 -17.95 -7.46
N HIS A 26 -8.57 -18.02 -6.33
CA HIS A 26 -9.01 -18.79 -5.16
C HIS A 26 -10.29 -18.21 -4.56
N THR A 27 -10.35 -16.89 -4.40
CA THR A 27 -11.53 -16.18 -3.89
C THR A 27 -12.74 -16.40 -4.79
N ASP A 28 -12.56 -16.27 -6.11
CA ASP A 28 -13.64 -16.45 -7.08
C ASP A 28 -14.16 -17.91 -7.10
N VAL A 29 -13.26 -18.90 -6.98
CA VAL A 29 -13.66 -20.32 -6.84
C VAL A 29 -14.44 -20.53 -5.55
N ILE A 30 -14.00 -19.96 -4.43
CA ILE A 30 -14.70 -20.08 -3.13
C ILE A 30 -16.07 -19.41 -3.21
N LEU A 31 -16.19 -18.24 -3.83
CA LEU A 31 -17.48 -17.55 -4.04
C LEU A 31 -18.46 -18.43 -4.84
N GLY A 32 -17.99 -19.06 -5.91
CA GLY A 32 -18.79 -20.01 -6.70
C GLY A 32 -19.28 -21.20 -5.87
N LEU A 33 -18.38 -21.87 -5.15
CA LEU A 33 -18.72 -23.00 -4.29
C LEU A 33 -19.67 -22.60 -3.16
N ALA A 34 -19.48 -21.42 -2.57
CA ALA A 34 -20.33 -20.88 -1.51
C ALA A 34 -21.76 -20.62 -2.02
N LYS A 35 -21.90 -20.04 -3.23
CA LYS A 35 -23.21 -19.86 -3.89
C LYS A 35 -23.92 -21.18 -4.16
N SER A 36 -23.22 -22.16 -4.77
CA SER A 36 -23.82 -23.48 -5.02
C SER A 36 -24.23 -24.20 -3.74
N THR A 37 -23.46 -24.02 -2.66
CA THR A 37 -23.79 -24.59 -1.34
C THR A 37 -25.04 -23.92 -0.76
N LEU A 38 -25.13 -22.58 -0.77
CA LEU A 38 -26.32 -21.82 -0.34
C LEU A 38 -27.59 -22.29 -1.06
N GLU A 39 -27.52 -22.47 -2.39
CA GLU A 39 -28.65 -22.92 -3.20
C GLU A 39 -29.06 -24.37 -2.87
N SER A 40 -28.08 -25.24 -2.61
CA SER A 40 -28.32 -26.65 -2.27
C SER A 40 -28.87 -26.84 -0.86
N THR A 41 -28.34 -26.12 0.14
CA THR A 41 -28.76 -26.24 1.55
C THR A 41 -30.11 -25.59 1.82
N ALA A 42 -30.53 -24.60 1.02
CA ALA A 42 -31.86 -24.02 1.07
C ALA A 42 -32.96 -25.08 0.89
N SER A 43 -32.70 -26.12 0.09
CA SER A 43 -33.64 -27.23 -0.13
C SER A 43 -33.61 -28.27 1.00
N ALA A 44 -32.49 -28.38 1.71
CA ALA A 44 -32.24 -29.38 2.76
C ALA A 44 -32.53 -28.88 4.19
N HIS A 45 -33.04 -27.64 4.36
CA HIS A 45 -33.30 -27.00 5.66
C HIS A 45 -32.09 -26.92 6.59
N GLN A 46 -30.87 -26.90 6.02
CA GLN A 46 -29.65 -26.71 6.79
C GLN A 46 -29.29 -25.21 6.79
N GLU A 47 -29.10 -24.62 7.97
CA GLU A 47 -28.63 -23.23 8.07
C GLU A 47 -27.19 -23.11 7.57
N PHE A 48 -27.02 -22.38 6.46
CA PHE A 48 -25.71 -22.00 5.90
C PHE A 48 -25.74 -20.50 5.58
N ARG A 49 -24.71 -19.77 6.03
CA ARG A 49 -24.60 -18.32 5.81
C ARG A 49 -23.25 -17.98 5.19
N VAL A 50 -23.24 -17.00 4.29
CA VAL A 50 -22.01 -16.49 3.66
C VAL A 50 -21.90 -15.01 3.96
N VAL A 51 -20.72 -14.60 4.43
CA VAL A 51 -20.35 -13.19 4.63
C VAL A 51 -19.21 -12.89 3.66
N VAL A 52 -19.43 -11.93 2.77
CA VAL A 52 -18.40 -11.43 1.85
C VAL A 52 -17.97 -10.06 2.33
N MET A 53 -16.69 -9.92 2.67
CA MET A 53 -16.08 -8.68 3.12
C MET A 53 -15.23 -8.08 2.00
N SER A 54 -15.33 -6.77 1.83
CA SER A 54 -14.61 -6.01 0.82
C SER A 54 -14.35 -4.60 1.33
N ALA A 55 -13.11 -4.13 1.21
CA ALA A 55 -12.75 -2.75 1.52
C ALA A 55 -13.16 -1.73 0.43
N THR A 56 -13.65 -2.17 -0.73
CA THR A 56 -14.03 -1.26 -1.84
C THR A 56 -15.53 -0.97 -1.88
N LEU A 57 -15.88 0.23 -2.37
CA LEU A 57 -17.27 0.71 -2.47
C LEU A 57 -18.13 -0.02 -3.51
N ASN A 58 -17.54 -0.77 -4.45
CA ASN A 58 -18.29 -1.43 -5.52
C ASN A 58 -18.76 -2.84 -5.11
N ALA A 59 -19.80 -2.89 -4.26
CA ALA A 59 -20.39 -4.15 -3.80
C ALA A 59 -21.44 -4.75 -4.76
N ALA A 60 -21.89 -3.98 -5.76
CA ALA A 60 -22.98 -4.38 -6.67
C ALA A 60 -22.72 -5.73 -7.38
N PRO A 61 -21.51 -6.02 -7.91
CA PRO A 61 -21.25 -7.30 -8.56
C PRO A 61 -21.44 -8.50 -7.64
N PHE A 62 -21.11 -8.37 -6.35
CA PHE A 62 -21.31 -9.44 -5.37
C PHE A 62 -22.80 -9.60 -5.04
N VAL A 63 -23.53 -8.49 -4.87
CA VAL A 63 -24.98 -8.51 -4.64
C VAL A 63 -25.69 -9.22 -5.79
N ASP A 64 -25.38 -8.85 -7.03
CA ASP A 64 -25.98 -9.45 -8.21
C ASP A 64 -25.60 -10.94 -8.35
N PHE A 65 -24.34 -11.27 -8.11
CA PHE A 65 -23.85 -12.65 -8.16
C PHE A 65 -24.62 -13.58 -7.22
N PHE A 66 -24.97 -13.13 -6.00
CA PHE A 66 -25.73 -13.90 -5.02
C PHE A 66 -27.27 -13.75 -5.15
N GLY A 67 -27.75 -13.26 -6.29
CA GLY A 67 -29.18 -13.25 -6.62
C GLY A 67 -29.90 -11.93 -6.31
N GLY A 68 -29.15 -10.84 -6.18
CA GLY A 68 -29.67 -9.48 -6.13
C GLY A 68 -30.05 -8.98 -4.72
N PRO A 69 -30.49 -7.71 -4.61
CA PRO A 69 -30.72 -7.02 -3.35
C PRO A 69 -31.86 -7.62 -2.51
N ALA A 70 -32.74 -8.42 -3.11
CA ALA A 70 -33.79 -9.13 -2.39
C ALA A 70 -33.25 -10.30 -1.54
N LYS A 71 -32.09 -10.86 -1.90
CA LYS A 71 -31.47 -12.00 -1.20
C LYS A 71 -30.23 -11.61 -0.39
N VAL A 72 -29.57 -10.52 -0.76
CA VAL A 72 -28.30 -10.11 -0.15
C VAL A 72 -28.51 -8.86 0.70
N ARG A 73 -28.13 -8.95 1.98
CA ARG A 73 -28.08 -7.79 2.86
C ARG A 73 -26.72 -7.10 2.72
N LEU A 74 -26.70 -5.94 2.05
CA LEU A 74 -25.51 -5.11 1.97
C LEU A 74 -25.35 -4.29 3.26
N LEU A 75 -24.24 -4.46 3.95
CA LEU A 75 -23.86 -3.69 5.13
C LEU A 75 -22.67 -2.79 4.79
N ASN A 76 -22.90 -1.48 4.77
CA ASN A 76 -21.82 -0.50 4.62
C ASN A 76 -21.31 -0.08 6.00
N ILE A 77 -20.07 -0.44 6.32
CA ILE A 77 -19.40 0.00 7.55
C ILE A 77 -18.51 1.17 7.15
N PRO A 78 -18.84 2.42 7.53
CA PRO A 78 -18.02 3.57 7.17
C PRO A 78 -16.64 3.42 7.80
N GLY A 79 -15.59 3.59 6.99
CA GLY A 79 -14.23 3.61 7.48
C GLY A 79 -14.02 4.79 8.43
N ARG A 80 -13.32 4.55 9.55
CA ARG A 80 -12.82 5.62 10.43
C ARG A 80 -11.48 6.13 9.90
N GLN A 81 -11.47 6.65 8.68
CA GLN A 81 -10.27 7.26 8.10
C GLN A 81 -10.25 8.75 8.37
N HIS A 82 -9.08 9.23 8.75
CA HIS A 82 -8.78 10.66 8.77
C HIS A 82 -8.64 11.18 7.34
N PRO A 83 -8.85 12.50 7.11
CA PRO A 83 -8.71 13.07 5.78
C PRO A 83 -7.28 12.88 5.24
N VAL A 84 -7.19 12.56 3.94
CA VAL A 84 -5.94 12.43 3.19
C VAL A 84 -5.94 13.43 2.04
N ASN A 85 -4.91 14.26 1.95
CA ASN A 85 -4.74 15.19 0.84
C ASN A 85 -3.96 14.54 -0.30
N ILE A 86 -4.59 14.37 -1.46
CA ILE A 86 -3.98 13.70 -2.60
C ILE A 86 -3.29 14.74 -3.50
N TYR A 87 -2.02 14.49 -3.81
CA TYR A 87 -1.22 15.28 -4.76
C TYR A 87 -0.79 14.41 -5.93
N PHE A 88 -0.83 14.97 -7.14
CA PHE A 88 -0.36 14.33 -8.35
C PHE A 88 0.86 15.07 -8.89
N SER A 89 1.78 14.35 -9.54
CA SER A 89 2.81 14.99 -10.35
C SER A 89 2.15 15.79 -11.48
N PRO A 90 2.74 16.92 -11.90
CA PRO A 90 2.17 17.75 -12.96
C PRO A 90 2.19 17.03 -14.32
N ALA A 91 3.10 16.06 -14.49
CA ALA A 91 3.20 15.19 -15.66
C ALA A 91 3.64 13.78 -15.23
N PRO A 92 3.45 12.75 -16.08
CA PRO A 92 3.96 11.41 -15.82
C PRO A 92 5.50 11.42 -15.69
N GLU A 93 6.01 10.80 -14.63
CA GLU A 93 7.44 10.73 -14.35
C GLU A 93 8.06 9.50 -15.06
N PRO A 94 9.11 9.67 -15.89
CA PRO A 94 9.73 8.56 -16.63
C PRO A 94 10.58 7.66 -15.73
N ASP A 95 11.17 8.23 -14.67
CA ASP A 95 11.95 7.50 -13.67
C ASP A 95 11.21 7.54 -12.32
N ILE A 96 10.51 6.46 -12.02
CA ILE A 96 9.75 6.33 -10.78
C ILE A 96 10.64 6.31 -9.54
N LEU A 97 11.91 5.86 -9.64
CA LEU A 97 12.81 5.76 -8.51
C LEU A 97 13.37 7.14 -8.16
N GLU A 98 13.77 7.92 -9.16
CA GLU A 98 14.18 9.30 -8.96
C GLU A 98 13.04 10.15 -8.40
N ALA A 99 11.83 10.04 -8.98
CA ALA A 99 10.66 10.76 -8.49
C ALA A 99 10.31 10.37 -7.03
N ALA A 100 10.34 9.08 -6.70
CA ALA A 100 10.10 8.61 -5.33
C ALA A 100 11.18 9.09 -4.35
N LEU A 101 12.45 9.06 -4.74
CA LEU A 101 13.57 9.57 -3.95
C LEU A 101 13.38 11.06 -3.62
N ILE A 102 13.06 11.85 -4.63
CA ILE A 102 12.79 13.29 -4.51
C ILE A 102 11.61 13.53 -3.56
N ALA A 103 10.50 12.81 -3.74
CA ALA A 103 9.31 12.95 -2.91
C ALA A 103 9.61 12.59 -1.45
N VAL A 104 10.33 11.48 -1.19
CA VAL A 104 10.73 11.08 0.17
C VAL A 104 11.55 12.18 0.84
N PHE A 105 12.54 12.76 0.17
CA PHE A 105 13.34 13.83 0.74
C PHE A 105 12.58 15.15 0.88
N GLN A 106 11.71 15.50 -0.07
CA GLN A 106 10.83 16.66 0.07
C GLN A 106 9.91 16.52 1.29
N ILE A 107 9.35 15.33 1.53
CA ILE A 107 8.51 15.05 2.70
C ILE A 107 9.34 15.09 3.98
N HIS A 108 10.47 14.37 4.01
CA HIS A 108 11.37 14.32 5.16
C HIS A 108 11.85 15.71 5.56
N VAL A 109 12.23 16.52 4.58
CA VAL A 109 12.63 17.90 4.82
C VAL A 109 11.39 18.70 5.16
N ARG A 110 10.41 18.91 4.29
CA ARG A 110 9.44 20.00 4.42
C ARG A 110 8.23 19.70 5.32
N ARG A 111 7.92 18.44 5.61
CA ARG A 111 6.67 18.05 6.29
C ARG A 111 6.87 17.75 7.78
N PRO A 112 5.84 18.00 8.63
CA PRO A 112 5.84 17.62 10.05
C PRO A 112 6.14 16.14 10.32
N PRO A 113 6.35 15.72 11.58
CA PRO A 113 6.53 14.32 11.92
C PRO A 113 5.42 13.40 11.43
N GLY A 114 5.82 12.19 11.07
CA GLY A 114 5.01 11.14 10.47
C GLY A 114 5.86 10.29 9.53
N ASP A 115 5.64 8.98 9.55
CA ASP A 115 6.40 8.03 8.73
C ASP A 115 5.90 8.01 7.29
N ILE A 116 6.78 7.59 6.39
CA ILE A 116 6.55 7.59 4.94
C ILE A 116 6.39 6.14 4.47
N LEU A 117 5.35 5.86 3.69
CA LEU A 117 5.14 4.59 2.99
C LEU A 117 5.31 4.81 1.49
N VAL A 118 6.20 4.08 0.85
CA VAL A 118 6.49 4.17 -0.59
C VAL A 118 6.03 2.89 -1.27
N PHE A 119 5.11 2.99 -2.22
CA PHE A 119 4.66 1.86 -3.04
C PHE A 119 5.49 1.73 -4.31
N LEU A 120 6.21 0.61 -4.43
CA LEU A 120 7.06 0.26 -5.56
C LEU A 120 6.61 -1.05 -6.23
N PRO A 121 6.92 -1.27 -7.52
CA PRO A 121 6.40 -2.41 -8.25
C PRO A 121 6.95 -3.78 -7.82
N GLY A 122 8.16 -3.83 -7.28
CA GLY A 122 8.79 -5.10 -6.90
C GLY A 122 10.07 -4.95 -6.09
N GLN A 123 10.66 -6.11 -5.76
CA GLN A 123 11.84 -6.21 -4.90
C GLN A 123 13.07 -5.48 -5.47
N GLU A 124 13.33 -5.58 -6.78
CA GLU A 124 14.46 -4.90 -7.42
C GLU A 124 14.36 -3.38 -7.31
N ASP A 125 13.15 -2.85 -7.48
CA ASP A 125 12.83 -1.43 -7.36
C ASP A 125 13.04 -0.95 -5.92
N ILE A 126 12.57 -1.75 -4.95
CA ILE A 126 12.78 -1.52 -3.51
C ILE A 126 14.27 -1.47 -3.17
N ASN A 127 15.04 -2.49 -3.57
CA ASN A 127 16.47 -2.56 -3.29
C ASN A 127 17.25 -1.41 -3.94
N SER A 128 16.81 -0.95 -5.11
CA SER A 128 17.43 0.16 -5.81
C SER A 128 17.17 1.48 -5.09
N LEU A 129 15.91 1.75 -4.71
CA LEU A 129 15.58 2.97 -3.96
C LEU A 129 16.21 2.97 -2.56
N ASP A 130 16.29 1.82 -1.89
CA ASP A 130 16.98 1.67 -0.59
C ASP A 130 18.43 2.14 -0.67
N ARG A 131 19.18 1.65 -1.67
CA ARG A 131 20.57 2.10 -1.91
C ARG A 131 20.65 3.59 -2.21
N LEU A 132 19.75 4.12 -3.04
CA LEU A 132 19.73 5.55 -3.36
C LEU A 132 19.46 6.38 -2.09
N LEU A 133 18.50 5.98 -1.26
CA LEU A 133 18.19 6.66 0.00
C LEU A 133 19.38 6.65 0.94
N GLU A 134 20.07 5.52 1.08
CA GLU A 134 21.26 5.39 1.92
C GLU A 134 22.40 6.32 1.44
N GLU A 135 22.72 6.29 0.14
CA GLU A 135 23.73 7.16 -0.45
C GLU A 135 23.43 8.66 -0.22
N ARG A 136 22.16 9.08 -0.35
CA ARG A 136 21.79 10.50 -0.15
C ARG A 136 21.69 10.86 1.34
N ARG A 137 21.35 9.90 2.21
CA ARG A 137 21.33 10.08 3.67
C ARG A 137 22.73 10.40 4.18
N GLU A 138 23.75 9.69 3.71
CA GLU A 138 25.14 9.97 4.07
C GLU A 138 25.57 11.40 3.69
N LEU A 139 25.12 11.89 2.52
CA LEU A 139 25.32 13.28 2.11
C LEU A 139 24.63 14.25 3.07
N LEU A 140 23.37 14.03 3.43
CA LEU A 140 22.69 14.91 4.40
C LEU A 140 23.36 14.90 5.78
N SER A 141 23.84 13.74 6.23
CA SER A 141 24.52 13.59 7.52
C SER A 141 25.91 14.26 7.55
N SER A 142 26.61 14.30 6.42
CA SER A 142 27.92 14.96 6.30
C SER A 142 27.76 16.47 6.19
N TRP A 143 26.78 16.94 5.41
CA TRP A 143 26.47 18.37 5.28
C TRP A 143 26.04 19.02 6.59
N ARG A 144 25.36 18.28 7.46
CA ARG A 144 24.98 18.76 8.80
C ARG A 144 26.15 18.88 9.77
N ARG A 145 27.22 18.09 9.60
CA ARG A 145 28.39 18.09 10.50
C ARG A 145 29.36 19.25 10.24
N ASP A 146 29.41 19.76 9.01
CA ASP A 146 30.50 20.63 8.56
C ASP A 146 30.16 22.13 8.40
N THR A 147 28.96 22.62 8.77
CA THR A 147 28.62 24.04 8.55
C THR A 147 27.92 24.73 9.73
N PRO A 148 28.60 25.65 10.45
CA PRO A 148 27.96 26.55 11.40
C PRO A 148 27.17 27.70 10.73
N GLU A 149 27.34 27.92 9.42
CA GLU A 149 26.67 28.99 8.69
C GLU A 149 25.86 28.44 7.51
N ARG A 150 24.54 28.50 7.68
CA ARG A 150 23.51 28.05 6.74
C ARG A 150 23.43 28.96 5.52
N HIS A 151 24.33 28.82 4.54
CA HIS A 151 24.09 29.44 3.21
C HIS A 151 24.72 28.62 2.07
N VAL A 152 23.94 28.51 0.98
CA VAL A 152 24.31 28.18 -0.41
C VAL A 152 24.20 26.69 -0.83
N LEU A 153 22.96 26.27 -1.13
CA LEU A 153 22.61 25.06 -1.91
C LEU A 153 22.72 25.28 -3.43
N ALA A 154 23.81 25.87 -3.91
CA ALA A 154 24.00 26.19 -5.34
C ALA A 154 24.96 25.25 -6.09
N GLY A 155 25.45 24.18 -5.46
CA GLY A 155 26.57 23.39 -6.01
C GLY A 155 26.25 22.00 -6.57
N ALA A 156 25.07 21.43 -6.32
CA ALA A 156 24.73 20.11 -6.84
C ALA A 156 23.97 20.26 -8.16
N SER A 157 24.71 20.23 -9.27
CA SER A 157 24.14 20.04 -10.61
C SER A 157 23.51 18.64 -10.68
N ASN A 158 22.24 18.55 -10.28
CA ASN A 158 21.19 17.60 -10.71
C ASN A 158 20.04 17.63 -9.68
N GLY A 159 18.90 18.25 -10.03
CA GLY A 159 17.58 18.10 -9.39
C GLY A 159 17.37 18.58 -7.95
N LEU A 160 18.38 18.50 -7.08
CA LEU A 160 18.22 18.67 -5.63
C LEU A 160 18.15 20.14 -5.19
N ALA A 161 18.78 21.07 -5.93
CA ALA A 161 18.73 22.50 -5.63
C ALA A 161 17.29 23.07 -5.72
N ALA A 162 16.44 22.49 -6.57
CA ALA A 162 15.03 22.87 -6.68
C ALA A 162 14.19 22.41 -5.47
N LEU A 163 14.69 21.47 -4.64
CA LEU A 163 13.99 20.96 -3.46
C LEU A 163 14.09 21.88 -2.26
N THR A 164 14.80 23.00 -2.37
CA THR A 164 14.99 23.99 -1.31
C THR A 164 14.47 25.38 -1.65
N ASP A 165 14.01 25.62 -2.88
CA ASP A 165 13.29 26.85 -3.20
C ASP A 165 11.94 26.87 -2.47
N GLY A 166 11.77 27.88 -1.60
CA GLY A 166 10.55 28.09 -0.81
C GLY A 166 10.50 27.40 0.55
N VAL A 167 11.64 26.98 1.13
CA VAL A 167 11.64 26.56 2.55
C VAL A 167 11.34 27.80 3.41
N GLN A 168 10.09 27.89 3.87
CA GLN A 168 9.67 28.89 4.84
C GLN A 168 10.48 28.68 6.13
N GLU A 169 11.22 29.71 6.53
CA GLU A 169 12.32 29.70 7.51
C GLU A 169 11.90 29.40 8.97
N ASP A 170 10.66 29.02 9.22
CA ASP A 170 10.07 29.02 10.55
C ASP A 170 9.87 27.61 11.12
N ARG A 171 10.83 26.70 10.90
CA ARG A 171 10.83 25.39 11.54
C ARG A 171 11.63 25.38 12.83
N PRO A 172 11.03 24.99 13.97
CA PRO A 172 11.81 24.72 15.17
C PRO A 172 12.79 23.58 14.85
N ALA A 173 14.06 23.80 15.20
CA ALA A 173 15.09 22.78 15.05
C ALA A 173 14.78 21.57 15.94
N GLY A 174 14.79 20.37 15.36
CA GLY A 174 14.89 19.10 16.10
C GLY A 174 13.60 18.36 16.40
N GLU A 175 13.07 17.61 15.43
CA GLU A 175 12.27 16.42 15.78
C GLU A 175 12.59 15.19 14.94
N VAL A 176 13.09 15.37 13.70
CA VAL A 176 13.57 14.28 12.86
C VAL A 176 14.82 14.72 12.09
N ASP A 177 15.97 14.18 12.47
CA ASP A 177 17.28 14.50 11.92
C ASP A 177 17.83 13.44 10.97
N ASP A 178 17.28 12.23 11.01
CA ASP A 178 17.74 11.10 10.21
C ASP A 178 16.59 10.25 9.65
N LEU A 179 16.92 9.36 8.71
CA LEU A 179 16.01 8.40 8.10
C LEU A 179 16.39 6.98 8.48
N VAL A 180 15.38 6.18 8.80
CA VAL A 180 15.52 4.72 8.91
C VAL A 180 14.66 4.08 7.83
N VAL A 181 15.31 3.39 6.90
CA VAL A 181 14.63 2.68 5.82
C VAL A 181 14.30 1.26 6.26
N ARG A 182 13.08 0.81 5.95
CA ARG A 182 12.60 -0.56 6.15
C ARG A 182 11.92 -1.03 4.87
N SER A 183 11.87 -2.33 4.64
CA SER A 183 11.25 -2.89 3.44
C SER A 183 10.23 -3.96 3.78
N ILE A 184 9.21 -4.12 2.93
CA ILE A 184 8.27 -5.23 3.02
C ILE A 184 7.78 -5.67 1.63
N PHE A 185 8.00 -6.94 1.32
CA PHE A 185 7.56 -7.59 0.08
C PHE A 185 7.42 -9.10 0.32
N ALA A 186 6.67 -9.79 -0.54
CA ALA A 186 6.24 -11.17 -0.29
C ALA A 186 7.36 -12.19 -0.02
N ALA A 187 8.52 -12.03 -0.65
CA ALA A 187 9.66 -12.94 -0.49
C ALA A 187 10.54 -12.64 0.74
N LEU A 188 10.27 -11.55 1.47
CA LEU A 188 11.07 -11.14 2.63
C LEU A 188 10.81 -12.11 3.81
N PRO A 189 11.83 -12.58 4.54
CA PRO A 189 11.64 -13.39 5.75
C PRO A 189 10.75 -12.70 6.80
N PHE A 190 9.98 -13.49 7.55
CA PHE A 190 8.98 -12.97 8.49
C PHE A 190 9.58 -12.07 9.58
N ASP A 191 10.73 -12.46 10.15
CA ASP A 191 11.48 -11.68 11.13
C ASP A 191 11.91 -10.31 10.58
N GLN A 192 12.21 -10.22 9.29
CA GLN A 192 12.53 -8.97 8.62
C GLN A 192 11.28 -8.15 8.30
N GLN A 193 10.16 -8.79 7.94
CA GLN A 193 8.87 -8.11 7.77
C GLN A 193 8.42 -7.44 9.07
N GLU A 194 8.63 -8.07 10.24
CA GLU A 194 8.24 -7.51 11.53
C GLU A 194 8.89 -6.15 11.85
N LEU A 195 10.07 -5.88 11.27
CA LEU A 195 10.80 -4.64 11.49
C LEU A 195 10.03 -3.38 11.04
N VAL A 196 9.08 -3.50 10.10
CA VAL A 196 8.28 -2.35 9.66
C VAL A 196 7.29 -1.88 10.74
N PHE A 197 6.89 -2.76 11.66
CA PHE A 197 5.96 -2.44 12.73
C PHE A 197 6.64 -1.80 13.95
N GLN A 198 7.97 -1.87 14.01
CA GLN A 198 8.73 -1.22 15.07
C GLN A 198 8.72 0.31 14.90
N ALA A 199 8.71 1.02 16.02
CA ALA A 199 8.86 2.47 16.02
C ALA A 199 10.25 2.87 15.54
N ALA A 200 10.36 4.02 14.86
CA ALA A 200 11.66 4.60 14.54
C ALA A 200 12.40 4.98 15.84
N PRO A 201 13.74 4.91 15.86
CA PRO A 201 14.53 5.50 16.94
C PRO A 201 14.21 7.00 17.12
N PRO A 202 14.38 7.56 18.33
CA PRO A 202 14.18 9.00 18.56
C PRO A 202 15.02 9.85 17.61
N GLY A 203 14.41 10.87 17.01
CA GLY A 203 15.07 11.72 16.03
C GLY A 203 15.15 11.13 14.62
N CYS A 204 14.59 9.94 14.37
CA CYS A 204 14.55 9.33 13.04
C CYS A 204 13.11 9.25 12.51
N ARG A 205 12.94 9.36 11.19
CA ARG A 205 11.67 9.08 10.50
C ARG A 205 11.81 7.77 9.76
N LYS A 206 10.80 6.92 9.90
CA LYS A 206 10.77 5.64 9.19
C LYS A 206 10.29 5.87 7.77
N VAL A 207 11.00 5.28 6.82
CA VAL A 207 10.58 5.17 5.41
C VAL A 207 10.39 3.69 5.13
N VAL A 208 9.15 3.29 4.85
CA VAL A 208 8.82 1.92 4.49
C VAL A 208 8.70 1.80 2.99
N LEU A 209 9.55 0.98 2.38
CA LEU A 209 9.51 0.63 0.96
C LEU A 209 8.71 -0.66 0.80
N ALA A 210 7.57 -0.60 0.13
CA ALA A 210 6.63 -1.70 0.08
C ALA A 210 6.18 -2.03 -1.35
N THR A 211 5.86 -3.29 -1.60
CA THR A 211 4.97 -3.66 -2.72
C THR A 211 3.51 -3.54 -2.28
N ASN A 212 2.58 -4.01 -3.13
CA ASN A 212 1.16 -4.11 -2.81
C ASN A 212 0.81 -4.93 -1.55
N ILE A 213 1.77 -5.61 -0.90
CA ILE A 213 1.55 -6.25 0.41
C ILE A 213 1.07 -5.26 1.48
N ALA A 214 1.46 -3.98 1.37
CA ALA A 214 1.01 -2.91 2.27
C ALA A 214 -0.34 -2.28 1.87
N GLU A 215 -0.97 -2.73 0.78
CA GLU A 215 -2.18 -2.12 0.21
C GLU A 215 -3.46 -2.44 0.99
N THR A 216 -3.62 -3.69 1.46
CA THR A 216 -4.86 -4.21 2.09
C THR A 216 -4.59 -4.78 3.49
N SER A 217 -3.66 -5.72 3.57
CA SER A 217 -3.57 -6.69 4.67
C SER A 217 -2.86 -6.23 5.95
N ILE A 218 -2.17 -5.08 5.94
CA ILE A 218 -1.38 -4.62 7.10
C ILE A 218 -1.57 -3.13 7.39
N THR A 219 -1.68 -2.79 8.68
CA THR A 219 -1.60 -1.41 9.17
C THR A 219 -0.23 -1.21 9.80
N ILE A 220 0.59 -0.35 9.20
CA ILE A 220 1.88 0.03 9.73
C ILE A 220 1.68 1.28 10.60
N PRO A 221 2.04 1.24 11.90
CA PRO A 221 1.83 2.38 12.79
C PRO A 221 2.75 3.55 12.41
N GLY A 222 2.26 4.77 12.61
CA GLY A 222 3.00 6.02 12.38
C GLY A 222 2.97 6.53 10.94
N ILE A 223 2.43 5.77 9.97
CA ILE A 223 2.34 6.23 8.57
C ILE A 223 1.41 7.43 8.47
N ARG A 224 1.94 8.52 7.91
CA ARG A 224 1.21 9.77 7.64
C ARG A 224 1.35 10.23 6.20
N TYR A 225 2.39 9.78 5.51
CA TYR A 225 2.72 10.18 4.16
C TYR A 225 2.80 8.95 3.26
N VAL A 226 2.15 9.00 2.10
CA VAL A 226 2.24 7.94 1.08
C VAL A 226 2.84 8.50 -0.21
N VAL A 227 3.82 7.78 -0.74
CA VAL A 227 4.38 8.01 -2.08
C VAL A 227 4.00 6.80 -2.94
N ASP A 228 3.06 6.96 -3.86
CA ASP A 228 2.65 5.89 -4.78
C ASP A 228 3.28 6.08 -6.16
N SER A 229 4.03 5.08 -6.62
CA SER A 229 4.55 5.07 -8.00
C SER A 229 3.44 4.94 -9.04
N GLY A 230 2.23 4.54 -8.65
CA GLY A 230 1.11 4.33 -9.57
C GLY A 230 1.25 3.08 -10.43
N LEU A 231 2.26 2.23 -10.16
CA LEU A 231 2.57 1.03 -10.93
C LEU A 231 2.47 -0.24 -10.07
N VAL A 232 2.30 -1.38 -10.74
CA VAL A 232 2.27 -2.71 -10.13
C VAL A 232 2.76 -3.76 -11.12
N LYS A 233 3.48 -4.78 -10.64
CA LYS A 233 3.83 -5.97 -11.43
C LYS A 233 2.71 -7.01 -11.29
N LEU A 234 2.04 -7.33 -12.39
CA LEU A 234 0.99 -8.35 -12.44
C LEU A 234 1.44 -9.59 -13.21
N LYS A 235 1.06 -10.76 -12.72
CA LYS A 235 1.23 -12.03 -13.42
C LYS A 235 0.09 -12.20 -14.43
N ILE A 236 0.42 -12.15 -15.72
CA ILE A 236 -0.53 -12.29 -16.83
C ILE A 236 -0.24 -13.60 -17.55
N CYS A 237 -1.25 -14.45 -17.67
CA CYS A 237 -1.19 -15.68 -18.46
C CYS A 237 -1.56 -15.37 -19.92
N HIS A 238 -0.68 -15.71 -20.86
CA HIS A 238 -0.96 -15.54 -22.27
C HIS A 238 -1.85 -16.70 -22.77
N PRO A 239 -3.11 -16.44 -23.19
CA PRO A 239 -4.13 -17.48 -23.34
C PRO A 239 -3.82 -18.53 -24.42
N GLN A 240 -3.02 -18.15 -25.42
CA GLN A 240 -2.67 -19.03 -26.55
C GLN A 240 -1.48 -19.95 -26.23
N THR A 241 -0.58 -19.51 -25.35
CA THR A 241 0.68 -20.23 -25.06
C THR A 241 0.69 -20.83 -23.66
N GLY A 242 -0.21 -20.39 -22.78
CA GLY A 242 -0.25 -20.79 -21.37
C GLY A 242 0.94 -20.28 -20.55
N VAL A 243 1.76 -19.40 -21.12
CA VAL A 243 2.95 -18.86 -20.46
C VAL A 243 2.54 -17.71 -19.55
N ASP A 244 3.02 -17.77 -18.32
CA ASP A 244 2.87 -16.70 -17.36
C ASP A 244 4.00 -15.67 -17.51
N VAL A 245 3.64 -14.40 -17.67
CA VAL A 245 4.58 -13.27 -17.77
C VAL A 245 4.28 -12.26 -16.68
N LEU A 246 5.32 -11.77 -16.00
CA LEU A 246 5.20 -10.62 -15.10
C LEU A 246 5.29 -9.34 -15.93
N LYS A 247 4.19 -8.58 -15.96
CA LYS A 247 4.11 -7.31 -16.69
C LYS A 247 3.96 -6.16 -15.72
N LEU A 248 4.77 -5.12 -15.91
CA LEU A 248 4.59 -3.84 -15.25
C LEU A 248 3.42 -3.10 -15.89
N VAL A 249 2.44 -2.69 -15.09
CA VAL A 249 1.24 -1.99 -15.54
C VAL A 249 0.86 -0.89 -14.54
N GLU A 250 0.01 0.03 -14.97
CA GLU A 250 -0.61 1.03 -14.10
C GLU A 250 -1.52 0.35 -13.07
N THR A 251 -1.50 0.87 -11.85
CA THR A 251 -2.38 0.43 -10.77
C THR A 251 -3.83 0.86 -11.07
N SER A 252 -4.78 0.08 -10.56
CA SER A 252 -6.19 0.46 -10.68
C SER A 252 -6.49 1.68 -9.81
N ARG A 253 -7.52 2.46 -10.16
CA ARG A 253 -7.98 3.56 -9.30
C ARG A 253 -8.36 3.07 -7.90
N ALA A 254 -9.03 1.92 -7.79
CA ALA A 254 -9.41 1.36 -6.50
C ALA A 254 -8.18 1.02 -5.64
N SER A 255 -7.13 0.49 -6.26
CA SER A 255 -5.85 0.22 -5.60
C SER A 255 -5.15 1.51 -5.17
N ALA A 256 -5.10 2.53 -6.05
CA ALA A 256 -4.54 3.84 -5.71
C ALA A 256 -5.27 4.48 -4.51
N ASP A 257 -6.61 4.42 -4.49
CA ASP A 257 -7.42 4.94 -3.39
C ASP A 257 -7.10 4.20 -2.06
N GLN A 258 -6.90 2.88 -2.11
CA GLN A 258 -6.50 2.08 -0.94
C GLN A 258 -5.08 2.41 -0.45
N ARG A 259 -4.14 2.58 -1.38
CA ARG A 259 -2.75 2.98 -1.09
C ARG A 259 -2.70 4.35 -0.44
N GLY A 260 -3.36 5.36 -1.03
CA GLY A 260 -3.47 6.70 -0.45
C GLY A 260 -4.18 6.69 0.92
N GLY A 261 -5.22 5.86 1.06
CA GLY A 261 -5.92 5.67 2.33
C GLY A 261 -5.07 5.13 3.49
N ARG A 262 -3.84 4.66 3.23
CA ARG A 262 -2.88 4.26 4.28
C ARG A 262 -2.34 5.47 5.06
N ALA A 263 -2.26 6.65 4.45
CA ALA A 263 -1.84 7.88 5.12
C ALA A 263 -2.84 8.34 6.21
N GLY A 264 -4.12 7.97 6.08
CA GLY A 264 -5.21 8.45 6.93
C GLY A 264 -5.65 7.48 8.04
N ARG A 265 -4.84 6.47 8.40
CA ARG A 265 -5.27 5.42 9.34
C ARG A 265 -5.28 5.86 10.80
N GLU A 266 -4.30 6.65 11.22
CA GLU A 266 -4.14 7.07 12.63
C GLU A 266 -4.31 8.59 12.82
N ALA A 267 -4.06 9.38 11.79
CA ALA A 267 -4.14 10.84 11.81
C ALA A 267 -4.35 11.38 10.39
N PRO A 268 -4.69 12.68 10.21
CA PRO A 268 -4.70 13.31 8.90
C PRO A 268 -3.34 13.19 8.20
N GLY A 269 -3.38 12.78 6.93
CA GLY A 269 -2.20 12.44 6.14
C GLY A 269 -2.21 13.03 4.73
N GLU A 270 -1.18 12.70 3.96
CA GLU A 270 -0.98 13.13 2.58
C GLU A 270 -0.51 11.94 1.71
#